data_AF-A0AAN6UBI3-F1
#
_entry.id   AF-A0AAN6UBI3-F1
#
_cell.length_a   1.000
_cell.length_b   1.000
_cell.length_c   1.000
_cell.angle_alpha   90.00
_cell.angle_beta   90.00
_cell.angle_gamma   90.00
#
_symmetry.space_group_name_H-M   'P 1'
#
loop_
_entity.id
_entity.type
_entity.pdbx_description
1 polymer ?
#
loop_
_entity_poly.entity_id
_entity_poly.type
_entity_poly.pdbx_seq_one_letter_code
_entity_poly.pdbx_strand_id
1 'polypeptide(L)' 'FQAGDLVRIRTSTVVYKVVAANSNLVTILVSNPQPDGSYLPFTSTSYQTVDESRIEK' A
#
# COMPACT_ATOMS: atom_id res chain seq x y z
N PHE A 1 7.82 8.82 1.77
CA PHE A 1 7.55 7.37 1.73
C PHE A 1 8.65 6.67 0.94
N GLN A 2 9.12 5.49 1.39
CA GLN A 2 10.13 4.69 0.69
C GLN A 2 9.59 3.31 0.33
N ALA A 3 10.12 2.69 -0.72
CA ALA A 3 9.76 1.32 -1.10
C ALA A 3 10.03 0.38 0.08
N GLY A 4 9.01 -0.40 0.47
CA GLY A 4 9.05 -1.25 1.65
C GLY A 4 8.28 -0.72 2.85
N ASP A 5 8.00 0.59 2.93
CA ASP A 5 7.20 1.18 4.00
C ASP A 5 5.80 0.56 4.05
N LEU A 6 5.32 0.26 5.26
CA LEU A 6 3.90 -0.02 5.50
C LEU A 6 3.17 1.29 5.75
N VAL A 7 2.05 1.48 5.08
CA VAL A 7 1.25 2.71 5.12
C VAL A 7 -0.24 2.39 5.10
N ARG A 8 -1.06 3.38 5.46
CA ARG A 8 -2.52 3.32 5.29
C ARG A 8 -2.99 4.48 4.44
N ILE A 9 -4.07 4.27 3.68
CA ILE A 9 -4.80 5.39 3.08
C ILE A 9 -5.71 5.94 4.18
N ARG A 10 -5.73 7.26 4.36
CA ARG A 10 -6.66 7.93 5.28
C ARG A 10 -8.08 7.46 5.00
N THR A 11 -8.84 7.14 6.06
CA THR A 11 -10.18 6.53 6.01
C THR A 11 -10.24 5.06 5.56
N SER A 12 -9.11 4.38 5.40
CA SER A 12 -9.05 2.94 5.13
C SER A 12 -8.45 2.18 6.30
N THR A 13 -8.99 1.00 6.60
CA THR A 13 -8.43 0.07 7.60
C THR A 13 -7.37 -0.86 7.01
N VAL A 14 -7.21 -0.85 5.69
CA VAL A 14 -6.29 -1.73 4.96
C VAL A 14 -4.87 -1.20 5.07
N VAL A 15 -3.92 -2.10 5.32
CA VAL A 15 -2.49 -1.80 5.30
C VAL A 15 -1.94 -2.07 3.91
N TYR A 16 -1.13 -1.15 3.42
CA TYR A 16 -0.49 -1.23 2.12
C TYR A 16 1.02 -1.17 2.28
N LYS A 17 1.75 -1.74 1.33
CA LYS A 17 3.20 -1.65 1.21
C LYS A 17 3.54 -0.72 0.06
N VAL A 18 4.39 0.27 0.29
CA VAL A 18 4.88 1.16 -0.77
C VAL A 18 5.81 0.36 -1.67
N VAL A 19 5.55 0.39 -2.98
CA VAL A 19 6.39 -0.28 -3.98
C VAL A 19 7.22 0.71 -4.80
N ALA A 20 6.72 1.92 -4.99
CA ALA A 20 7.45 3.01 -5.62
C ALA A 20 6.94 4.36 -5.10
N ALA A 21 7.79 5.38 -5.06
CA ALA A 21 7.42 6.74 -4.72
C ALA A 21 8.16 7.70 -5.66
N ASN A 22 7.41 8.62 -6.27
CA ASN A 22 7.88 9.62 -7.22
C ASN A 22 7.35 10.99 -6.81
N SER A 23 8.21 11.83 -6.22
CA SER A 23 7.84 13.16 -5.68
C SER A 23 6.56 13.14 -4.86
N ASN A 24 5.40 13.41 -5.48
CA ASN A 24 4.10 13.52 -4.81
C ASN A 24 3.21 12.27 -4.98
N LEU A 25 3.58 11.35 -5.88
CA LEU A 25 2.83 10.13 -6.16
C LEU A 25 3.49 8.93 -5.50
N VAL A 26 2.70 8.11 -4.83
CA VAL A 26 3.14 6.89 -4.18
C VAL A 26 2.33 5.73 -4.74
N THR A 27 3.04 4.76 -5.32
CA THR A 27 2.45 3.49 -5.73
C THR A 27 2.52 2.54 -4.54
N ILE A 28 1.35 2.10 -4.11
CA ILE A 28 1.16 1.19 -3.00
C ILE A 28 0.56 -0.13 -3.48
N LEU A 29 0.85 -1.17 -2.73
CA LEU A 29 0.38 -2.53 -2.94
C LEU A 29 -0.38 -2.97 -1.70
N VAL A 30 -1.60 -3.48 -1.86
CA VAL A 30 -2.37 -4.03 -0.73
C VAL A 30 -1.54 -5.13 -0.04
N SER A 31 -1.22 -4.94 1.24
CA SER A 31 -0.60 -5.96 2.07
C SER A 31 -1.72 -6.65 2.83
N ASN A 32 -2.25 -7.74 2.30
CA ASN A 32 -3.30 -8.52 2.95
C ASN A 32 -2.72 -9.83 3.54
N PRO A 33 -1.99 -9.78 4.66
CA PRO A 33 -1.55 -10.98 5.34
C PRO A 33 -2.77 -11.73 5.89
N GLN A 34 -2.88 -13.00 5.52
CA GLN A 34 -3.86 -13.91 6.09
C GLN A 34 -3.47 -14.27 7.53
N PRO A 35 -4.42 -14.74 8.37
CA PRO A 35 -4.13 -15.15 9.75
C PRO A 35 -3.04 -16.22 9.87
N ASP A 36 -2.84 -17.01 8.82
CA ASP A 36 -1.80 -18.04 8.72
C ASP A 36 -0.44 -17.52 8.22
N GLY A 37 -0.32 -16.20 7.99
CA GLY A 37 0.89 -15.54 7.48
C GLY A 37 1.08 -15.63 5.97
N SER A 38 0.17 -16.28 5.24
CA SER A 38 0.18 -16.27 3.78
C SER A 38 -0.29 -14.92 3.23
N TYR A 39 0.06 -14.61 1.98
CA TYR A 39 -0.47 -13.43 1.28
C TYR A 39 -1.47 -13.91 0.23
N LEU A 40 -2.59 -13.20 0.08
CA LEU A 40 -3.50 -13.47 -1.04
C LEU A 40 -2.77 -13.26 -2.39
N PRO A 41 -3.13 -14.03 -3.43
CA PRO A 41 -2.57 -13.86 -4.75
C PRO A 41 -2.78 -12.43 -5.27
N PHE A 42 -1.73 -11.88 -5.91
CA PHE A 42 -1.77 -10.54 -6.46
C PHE A 42 -2.79 -10.46 -7.60
N THR A 43 -3.67 -9.47 -7.52
CA THR A 43 -4.61 -9.13 -8.60
C THR A 43 -4.24 -7.75 -9.15
N SER A 44 -4.65 -7.42 -10.36
CA SER A 44 -4.37 -6.10 -10.94
C SER A 44 -4.94 -4.94 -10.12
N THR A 45 -5.98 -5.19 -9.32
CA THR A 45 -6.56 -4.24 -8.36
C THR A 45 -5.76 -4.08 -7.07
N SER A 46 -4.70 -4.87 -6.86
CA SER A 46 -3.84 -4.79 -5.68
C SER A 46 -2.88 -3.60 -5.73
N TYR A 47 -2.63 -3.03 -6.91
CA TYR A 47 -1.78 -1.85 -7.08
C TYR A 47 -2.63 -0.59 -7.18
N GLN A 48 -2.21 0.45 -6.46
CA GLN A 48 -2.82 1.76 -6.56
C GLN A 48 -1.74 2.83 -6.52
N THR A 49 -1.82 3.79 -7.41
CA THR A 49 -1.04 5.03 -7.30
C THR A 49 -1.92 6.09 -6.69
N VAL A 50 -1.46 6.66 -5.58
CA VAL A 50 -2.18 7.69 -4.84
C VAL A 50 -1.26 8.87 -4.57
N ASP A 51 -1.86 10.02 -4.29
CA ASP A 51 -1.13 11.19 -3.81
C ASP A 51 -0.66 10.99 -2.36
N GLU A 52 0.55 11.45 -2.04
CA GLU A 52 1.16 11.29 -0.72
C GLU A 52 0.31 11.89 0.41
N SER A 53 -0.45 12.96 0.15
CA SER A 53 -1.29 13.63 1.14
C SER A 53 -2.45 12.75 1.64
N ARG A 54 -2.79 11.70 0.88
CA ARG A 54 -3.84 10.73 1.22
C ARG A 54 -3.32 9.59 2.09
N ILE A 55 -2.01 9.51 2.31
CA ILE A 55 -1.36 8.43 3.04
C ILE A 55 -1.05 8.86 4.48
N GLU A 56 -1.20 7.92 5.42
CA GLU A 56 -0.74 8.01 6.80
C GLU A 56 0.23 6.86 7.13
N LYS A 57 1.17 7.11 8.05
CA LYS A 57 2.21 6.16 8.45
C LYS A 57 1.93 5.62 9.85
#